data_AF-A0A5C3MBV2-F1
#
_entry.id   AF-A0A5C3MBV2-F1
#
_cell.length_a   1.000
_cell.length_b   1.000
_cell.length_c   1.000
_cell.angle_alpha   90.00
_cell.angle_beta   90.00
_cell.angle_gamma   90.00
#
_symmetry.space_group_name_H-M   'P 1'
#
loop_
_entity.id
_entity.type
_entity.pdbx_description
1 polymer ?
#
loop_
_entity_poly.entity_id
_entity_poly.type
_entity_poly.pdbx_seq_one_letter_code
_entity_poly.pdbx_strand_id
1 'polypeptide(L)'
;MQNIYSGLAELREINDLPELLRGQMKVYGWRMTFYSDSHLWIRIGSWIVSSNLPILWYADPKLEPHLLQNARKQASLSGKTFCRTTSSSFNVSMPVYTLDLDYVPYQHIQSSIQKTLSSLQPGTSLVVNFTAIQQATAYLDEQFVLCAIPFLPRKYGNSHTKKKHVRTAVPLYLTLPHALEIISNAPNTTIHSVENASRERALSLQAWEQLLVHDRKLRSVYIDENGIESWRENRFLLAWEAGLLMAEFLIRWHVVIQKQ
;
A
#
# COMPACT_ATOMS: atom_id res chain seq x y z
N MET A 1 18.72 5.66 -9.28
CA MET A 1 17.80 4.51 -9.09
C MET A 1 18.01 3.35 -10.08
N GLN A 2 18.41 3.60 -11.33
CA GLN A 2 18.58 2.54 -12.35
C GLN A 2 19.55 1.42 -11.92
N ASN A 3 20.61 1.75 -11.17
CA ASN A 3 21.55 0.76 -10.60
C ASN A 3 20.94 -0.14 -9.51
N ILE A 4 19.90 0.33 -8.81
CA ILE A 4 19.17 -0.47 -7.81
C ILE A 4 18.20 -1.41 -8.54
N TYR A 5 17.49 -0.90 -9.54
CA TYR A 5 16.60 -1.72 -10.39
C TYR A 5 17.36 -2.78 -11.21
N SER A 6 18.58 -2.48 -11.67
CA SER A 6 19.41 -3.43 -12.41
C SER A 6 20.12 -4.45 -11.52
N GLY A 7 20.10 -4.26 -10.19
CA GLY A 7 20.80 -5.11 -9.23
C GLY A 7 22.32 -4.87 -9.16
N LEU A 8 22.81 -3.73 -9.68
CA LEU A 8 24.22 -3.32 -9.52
C LEU A 8 24.51 -2.83 -8.09
N ALA A 9 23.49 -2.32 -7.40
CA ALA A 9 23.53 -2.00 -5.99
C ALA A 9 22.32 -2.60 -5.30
N GLU A 10 22.54 -3.46 -4.31
CA GLU A 10 21.46 -4.09 -3.54
C GLU A 10 21.45 -3.54 -2.11
N LEU A 11 20.26 -3.11 -1.66
CA LEU A 11 19.99 -2.86 -0.24
C LEU A 11 20.07 -4.22 0.48
N ARG A 12 21.20 -4.47 1.16
CA ARG A 12 21.44 -5.75 1.86
C ARG A 12 20.55 -5.89 3.09
N GLU A 13 20.28 -4.79 3.78
CA GLU A 13 19.44 -4.77 4.98
C GLU A 13 18.34 -3.72 4.83
N ILE A 14 17.10 -4.18 4.89
CA ILE A 14 15.89 -3.33 4.79
C ILE A 14 15.72 -2.49 6.05
N ASN A 15 16.30 -2.94 7.17
CA ASN A 15 16.21 -2.27 8.46
C ASN A 15 16.89 -0.89 8.46
N ASP A 16 17.85 -0.67 7.55
CA ASP A 16 18.55 0.62 7.41
C ASP A 16 17.76 1.63 6.58
N LEU A 17 16.77 1.16 5.81
CA LEU A 17 16.06 2.00 4.86
C LEU A 17 15.30 3.17 5.52
N PRO A 18 14.64 3.02 6.69
CA PRO A 18 14.03 4.16 7.38
C PRO A 18 15.05 5.25 7.76
N GLU A 19 16.24 4.88 8.23
CA GLU A 19 17.30 5.85 8.55
C GLU A 19 17.85 6.52 7.30
N LEU A 20 17.98 5.77 6.20
CA LEU A 20 18.42 6.29 4.91
C LEU A 20 17.41 7.28 4.34
N LEU A 21 16.11 6.95 4.40
CA LEU A 21 15.02 7.83 3.98
C LEU A 21 14.97 9.12 4.80
N ARG A 22 15.23 9.03 6.11
CA ARG A 22 15.36 10.21 7.00
C ARG A 22 16.64 11.03 6.76
N GLY A 23 17.56 10.56 5.91
CA GLY A 23 18.88 11.20 5.71
C GLY A 23 19.78 11.11 6.94
N GLN A 24 19.51 10.15 7.84
CA GLN A 24 20.23 9.94 9.10
C GLN A 24 21.31 8.86 8.98
N MET A 25 21.21 7.99 7.97
CA MET A 25 22.18 6.92 7.73
C MET A 25 23.58 7.47 7.46
N LYS A 26 24.57 6.96 8.19
CA LYS A 26 26.00 7.24 7.98
C LYS A 26 26.76 5.96 7.71
N VAL A 27 27.59 5.96 6.67
CA VAL A 27 28.45 4.84 6.30
C VAL A 27 29.89 5.32 6.25
N TYR A 28 30.74 4.79 7.14
CA TYR A 28 32.14 5.24 7.31
C TYR A 28 32.28 6.76 7.52
N GLY A 29 31.34 7.37 8.25
CA GLY A 29 31.33 8.82 8.51
C GLY A 29 30.67 9.68 7.42
N TRP A 30 30.38 9.12 6.25
CA TRP A 30 29.68 9.80 5.17
C TRP A 30 28.16 9.71 5.35
N ARG A 31 27.46 10.84 5.25
CA ARG A 31 25.99 10.86 5.25
C ARG A 31 25.49 10.43 3.88
N MET A 32 24.59 9.44 3.88
CA MET A 32 23.95 8.98 2.66
C MET A 32 22.62 9.71 2.49
N THR A 33 22.37 10.24 1.29
CA THR A 33 21.10 10.89 0.93
C THR A 33 20.64 10.38 -0.43
N PHE A 34 19.33 10.29 -0.62
CA PHE A 34 18.79 10.08 -1.96
C PHE A 34 18.82 11.38 -2.75
N TYR A 35 19.10 11.26 -4.04
CA TYR A 35 18.87 12.30 -5.01
C TYR A 35 17.91 11.78 -6.07
N SER A 36 16.83 12.51 -6.30
CA SER A 36 15.85 12.21 -7.32
C SER A 36 16.29 12.76 -8.69
N ASP A 37 16.38 11.88 -9.68
CA ASP A 37 16.71 12.26 -11.06
C ASP A 37 15.50 12.93 -11.76
N SER A 38 15.74 13.91 -12.63
CA SER A 38 14.71 14.63 -13.38
C SER A 38 13.79 13.70 -14.19
N HIS A 39 14.30 12.58 -14.69
CA HIS A 39 13.49 11.56 -15.35
C HIS A 39 12.41 10.95 -14.44
N LEU A 40 12.73 10.75 -13.15
CA LEU A 40 11.78 10.24 -12.18
C LEU A 40 10.66 11.26 -11.93
N TRP A 41 11.03 12.53 -11.78
CA TRP A 41 10.08 13.64 -11.64
C TRP A 41 9.09 13.68 -12.80
N ILE A 42 9.59 13.65 -14.04
CA ILE A 42 8.76 13.64 -15.25
C ILE A 42 7.83 12.43 -15.25
N ARG A 43 8.34 11.25 -14.88
CA ARG A 43 7.52 10.03 -14.81
C ARG A 43 6.40 10.13 -13.77
N ILE A 44 6.70 10.63 -12.58
CA ILE A 44 5.71 10.82 -11.51
C ILE A 44 4.68 11.87 -11.94
N GLY A 45 5.11 13.03 -12.45
CA GLY A 45 4.21 14.08 -12.93
C GLY A 45 3.29 13.58 -14.06
N SER A 46 3.83 12.89 -15.06
CA SER A 46 3.05 12.30 -16.15
C SER A 46 2.03 11.28 -15.63
N TRP A 47 2.44 10.40 -14.71
CA TRP A 47 1.54 9.43 -14.10
C TRP A 47 0.42 10.11 -13.29
N ILE A 48 0.74 11.09 -12.46
CA ILE A 48 -0.21 11.88 -11.69
C ILE A 48 -1.26 12.49 -12.61
N VAL A 49 -0.83 13.17 -13.67
CA VAL A 49 -1.74 13.78 -14.64
C VAL A 49 -2.62 12.70 -15.27
N SER A 50 -2.02 11.59 -15.73
CA SER A 50 -2.77 10.48 -16.35
C SER A 50 -3.80 9.83 -15.40
N SER A 51 -3.53 9.81 -14.09
CA SER A 51 -4.39 9.20 -13.09
C SER A 51 -5.62 10.04 -12.73
N ASN A 52 -5.55 11.35 -12.96
CA ASN A 52 -6.63 12.31 -12.70
C ASN A 52 -7.49 12.59 -13.94
N LEU A 53 -7.06 12.16 -15.12
CA LEU A 53 -7.94 12.23 -16.29
C LEU A 53 -9.14 11.30 -16.06
N PRO A 54 -10.36 11.68 -16.49
CA PRO A 54 -11.52 10.82 -16.42
C PRO A 54 -11.32 9.59 -17.31
N ILE A 55 -10.78 8.52 -16.72
CA ILE A 55 -10.53 7.25 -17.40
C ILE A 55 -11.89 6.57 -17.61
N LEU A 56 -12.32 6.45 -18.88
CA LEU A 56 -13.55 5.76 -19.30
C LEU A 56 -13.63 4.27 -18.92
N TRP A 57 -12.55 3.69 -18.38
CA TRP A 57 -12.35 2.24 -18.21
C TRP A 57 -12.25 1.79 -16.74
N TYR A 58 -12.57 2.65 -15.77
CA TYR A 58 -12.55 2.23 -14.36
C TYR A 58 -13.70 1.26 -14.08
N ALA A 59 -13.35 0.04 -13.66
CA ALA A 59 -14.29 -0.92 -13.11
C ALA A 59 -14.21 -0.86 -11.58
N ASP A 60 -15.34 -0.64 -10.91
CA ASP A 60 -15.39 -0.61 -9.44
C ASP A 60 -14.73 -1.85 -8.83
N PRO A 61 -13.93 -1.70 -7.76
CA PRO A 61 -13.37 -2.83 -7.04
C PRO A 61 -14.51 -3.72 -6.59
N LYS A 62 -14.40 -5.01 -6.88
CA LYS A 62 -15.34 -5.99 -6.36
C LYS A 62 -15.17 -6.03 -4.85
N LEU A 63 -16.29 -5.92 -4.14
CA LEU A 63 -16.33 -6.14 -2.71
C LEU A 63 -15.97 -7.60 -2.43
N GLU A 64 -14.76 -7.85 -1.94
CA GLU A 64 -14.34 -9.19 -1.54
C GLU A 64 -14.77 -9.37 -0.08
N PRO A 65 -15.72 -10.27 0.24
CA PRO A 65 -15.99 -10.62 1.63
C PRO A 65 -14.72 -11.24 2.20
N HIS A 66 -14.16 -10.62 3.23
CA HIS A 66 -13.00 -11.14 3.94
C HIS A 66 -13.46 -12.34 4.80
N LEU A 67 -13.74 -13.47 4.16
CA LEU A 67 -13.55 -14.73 4.86
C LEU A 67 -12.05 -14.77 5.19
N LEU A 68 -11.70 -14.99 6.46
CA LEU A 68 -10.33 -15.13 6.99
C LEU A 68 -9.45 -16.20 6.28
N GLN A 69 -9.87 -16.70 5.11
CA GLN A 69 -9.23 -17.72 4.29
C GLN A 69 -7.88 -17.31 3.69
N ASN A 70 -7.64 -16.05 3.34
CA ASN A 70 -6.35 -15.68 2.74
C ASN A 70 -5.21 -15.66 3.77
N ALA A 71 -5.50 -15.21 5.00
CA ALA A 71 -4.58 -15.36 6.13
C ALA A 71 -4.36 -16.85 6.48
N ARG A 72 -5.39 -17.69 6.40
CA ARG A 72 -5.25 -19.15 6.62
C ARG A 72 -4.48 -19.87 5.52
N LYS A 73 -4.68 -19.52 4.24
CA LYS A 73 -3.92 -20.11 3.12
C LYS A 73 -2.45 -19.66 3.16
N GLN A 74 -2.18 -18.40 3.49
CA GLN A 74 -0.80 -17.89 3.63
C GLN A 74 -0.11 -18.39 4.91
N ALA A 75 -0.82 -18.48 6.04
CA ALA A 75 -0.30 -19.09 7.27
C ALA A 75 -0.14 -20.62 7.16
N SER A 76 -0.87 -21.30 6.27
CA SER A 76 -0.67 -22.74 6.01
C SER A 76 0.57 -23.05 5.18
N LEU A 77 1.08 -22.08 4.40
CA LEU A 77 2.29 -22.23 3.59
C LEU A 77 3.57 -21.87 4.36
N SER A 78 3.49 -20.95 5.32
CA SER A 78 4.58 -20.65 6.25
C SER A 78 4.25 -21.28 7.60
N GLY A 79 4.72 -22.51 7.85
CA GLY A 79 4.62 -23.22 9.14
C GLY A 79 5.36 -22.54 10.31
N LYS A 80 5.59 -21.23 10.23
CA LYS A 80 6.16 -20.38 11.28
C LYS A 80 5.17 -19.30 11.59
N THR A 81 4.85 -19.20 12.88
CA THR A 81 3.98 -18.27 13.58
C THR A 81 4.07 -16.85 13.00
N PHE A 82 3.24 -16.57 12.00
CA PHE A 82 2.99 -15.20 11.56
C PHE A 82 2.32 -14.48 12.74
N CYS A 83 2.86 -13.33 13.12
CA CYS A 83 2.38 -12.52 14.23
C CYS A 83 0.86 -12.47 14.22
N ARG A 84 0.27 -13.17 15.19
CA ARG A 84 -1.14 -13.06 15.52
C ARG A 84 -1.29 -11.63 15.99
N THR A 85 -1.80 -10.75 15.13
CA THR A 85 -2.21 -9.43 15.57
C THR A 85 -3.17 -9.66 16.71
N THR A 86 -2.80 -9.17 17.89
CA THR A 86 -3.68 -9.07 19.04
C THR A 86 -4.70 -7.98 18.70
N SER A 87 -5.62 -8.26 17.77
CA SER A 87 -6.93 -7.66 17.83
C SER A 87 -7.56 -8.21 19.10
N SER A 88 -7.42 -7.43 20.16
CA SER A 88 -8.09 -7.62 21.44
C SER A 88 -9.57 -7.91 21.17
N SER A 89 -9.97 -9.15 21.45
CA SER A 89 -11.31 -9.52 21.93
C SER A 89 -12.52 -8.90 21.21
N PHE A 90 -12.49 -8.72 19.88
CA PHE A 90 -13.73 -8.61 19.11
C PHE A 90 -14.29 -10.01 18.91
N ASN A 91 -15.06 -10.50 19.89
CA ASN A 91 -15.95 -11.66 19.77
C ASN A 91 -17.11 -11.31 18.83
N VAL A 92 -16.81 -10.97 17.58
CA VAL A 92 -17.82 -10.54 16.61
C VAL A 92 -17.96 -11.63 15.57
N SER A 93 -19.07 -12.35 15.66
CA SER A 93 -19.56 -13.30 14.65
C SER A 93 -20.08 -12.62 13.37
N MET A 94 -19.88 -11.30 13.23
CA MET A 94 -20.43 -10.53 12.11
C MET A 94 -19.44 -10.48 10.94
N PRO A 95 -19.94 -10.46 9.69
CA PRO A 95 -19.09 -10.33 8.51
C PRO A 95 -18.41 -8.95 8.50
N VAL A 96 -17.10 -8.96 8.28
CA VAL A 96 -16.28 -7.76 8.09
C VAL A 96 -15.89 -7.66 6.61
N TYR A 97 -16.26 -6.55 5.99
CA TYR A 97 -15.88 -6.23 4.61
C TYR A 97 -14.68 -5.29 4.61
N THR A 98 -13.85 -5.35 3.58
CA THR A 98 -12.68 -4.47 3.44
C THR A 98 -12.73 -3.71 2.12
N LEU A 99 -12.45 -2.42 2.18
CA LEU A 99 -12.27 -1.54 1.03
C LEU A 99 -10.89 -0.86 1.14
N ASP A 100 -10.04 -1.03 0.14
CA ASP A 100 -8.73 -0.38 0.08
C ASP A 100 -8.74 0.73 -0.96
N LEU A 101 -8.65 1.99 -0.50
CA LEU A 101 -8.76 3.16 -1.38
C LEU A 101 -7.48 3.39 -2.21
N ASP A 102 -6.36 2.74 -1.89
CA ASP A 102 -5.13 2.82 -2.69
C ASP A 102 -5.31 2.27 -4.11
N TYR A 103 -6.40 1.54 -4.36
CA TYR A 103 -6.78 0.95 -5.65
C TYR A 103 -7.97 1.64 -6.30
N VAL A 104 -8.51 2.69 -5.67
CA VAL A 104 -9.63 3.48 -6.17
C VAL A 104 -9.07 4.78 -6.75
N PRO A 105 -9.47 5.23 -7.96
CA PRO A 105 -9.07 6.54 -8.47
C PRO A 105 -9.68 7.65 -7.62
N TYR A 106 -8.98 8.78 -7.49
CA TYR A 106 -9.38 9.86 -6.58
C TYR A 106 -10.81 10.34 -6.83
N GLN A 107 -11.19 10.56 -8.11
CA GLN A 107 -12.54 10.98 -8.48
C GLN A 107 -13.65 9.99 -8.10
N HIS A 108 -13.32 8.73 -7.79
CA HIS A 108 -14.28 7.68 -7.49
C HIS A 108 -14.32 7.30 -6.01
N ILE A 109 -13.46 7.87 -5.15
CA ILE A 109 -13.41 7.53 -3.72
C ILE A 109 -14.80 7.66 -3.07
N GLN A 110 -15.44 8.82 -3.22
CA GLN A 110 -16.75 9.07 -2.64
C GLN A 110 -17.81 8.09 -3.16
N SER A 111 -17.90 7.92 -4.49
CA SER A 111 -18.86 6.98 -5.08
C SER A 111 -18.61 5.54 -4.66
N SER A 112 -17.35 5.10 -4.57
CA SER A 112 -17.00 3.73 -4.19
C SER A 112 -17.29 3.46 -2.71
N ILE A 113 -17.01 4.43 -1.81
CA ILE A 113 -17.37 4.33 -0.39
C ILE A 113 -18.90 4.27 -0.24
N GLN A 114 -19.63 5.20 -0.84
CA GLN A 114 -21.10 5.27 -0.74
C GLN A 114 -21.76 4.00 -1.32
N LYS A 115 -21.33 3.57 -2.51
CA LYS A 115 -21.81 2.34 -3.14
C LYS A 115 -21.57 1.12 -2.24
N THR A 116 -20.36 1.00 -1.70
CA THR A 116 -20.03 -0.07 -0.76
C THR A 116 -20.95 -0.03 0.45
N LEU A 117 -21.03 1.09 1.16
CA LEU A 117 -21.88 1.24 2.35
C LEU A 117 -23.37 1.01 2.08
N SER A 118 -23.86 1.36 0.89
CA SER A 118 -25.24 1.12 0.47
C SER A 118 -25.55 -0.36 0.19
N SER A 119 -24.52 -1.14 -0.16
CA SER A 119 -24.65 -2.58 -0.42
C SER A 119 -24.58 -3.43 0.86
N LEU A 120 -24.20 -2.83 1.99
CA LEU A 120 -24.03 -3.52 3.27
C LEU A 120 -25.35 -3.65 4.01
N GLN A 121 -25.53 -4.79 4.68
CA GLN A 121 -26.67 -5.00 5.57
C GLN A 121 -26.49 -4.21 6.87
N PRO A 122 -27.58 -3.70 7.48
CA PRO A 122 -27.55 -3.13 8.83
C PRO A 122 -26.87 -4.07 9.83
N GLY A 123 -26.05 -3.50 10.73
CA GLY A 123 -25.26 -4.23 11.73
C GLY A 123 -23.91 -4.77 11.22
N THR A 124 -23.62 -4.71 9.91
CA THR A 124 -22.32 -5.14 9.37
C THR A 124 -21.25 -4.05 9.50
N SER A 125 -19.98 -4.46 9.46
CA SER A 125 -18.83 -3.54 9.54
C SER A 125 -18.05 -3.50 8.23
N LEU A 126 -17.62 -2.28 7.86
CA LEU A 126 -16.70 -2.01 6.76
C LEU A 126 -15.39 -1.47 7.31
N VAL A 127 -14.31 -2.11 6.92
CA VAL A 127 -12.94 -1.68 7.14
C VAL A 127 -12.48 -0.91 5.90
N VAL A 128 -12.29 0.39 6.02
CA VAL A 128 -11.71 1.24 4.98
C VAL A 128 -10.24 1.45 5.29
N ASN A 129 -9.38 0.97 4.39
CA ASN A 129 -7.95 1.19 4.47
C ASN A 129 -7.49 2.15 3.40
N PHE A 130 -6.54 3.02 3.74
CA PHE A 130 -5.88 3.87 2.76
C PHE A 130 -4.55 4.36 3.28
N THR A 131 -3.63 4.61 2.35
CA THR A 131 -2.34 5.24 2.63
C THR A 131 -2.45 6.74 2.37
N ALA A 132 -1.71 7.55 3.11
CA ALA A 132 -1.62 8.99 2.94
C ALA A 132 -0.18 9.45 3.18
N ILE A 133 0.24 10.54 2.52
CA ILE A 133 1.50 11.21 2.89
C ILE A 133 1.31 11.94 4.23
N GLN A 134 2.34 11.93 5.07
CA GLN A 134 2.38 12.74 6.29
C GLN A 134 2.32 14.24 5.94
N GLN A 135 1.40 15.00 6.57
CA GLN A 135 1.00 16.38 6.19
C GLN A 135 2.12 17.45 6.15
N ALA A 136 3.37 17.12 6.48
CA ALA A 136 4.48 18.07 6.53
C ALA A 136 5.28 18.21 5.21
N THR A 137 5.00 17.39 4.18
CA THR A 137 5.75 17.44 2.91
C THR A 137 5.16 18.47 1.96
N ALA A 138 6.01 19.32 1.38
CA ALA A 138 5.57 20.25 0.34
C ALA A 138 5.22 19.47 -0.94
N TYR A 139 4.23 19.93 -1.69
CA TYR A 139 3.91 19.32 -2.98
C TYR A 139 5.11 19.43 -3.91
N LEU A 140 5.52 18.30 -4.51
CA LEU A 140 6.70 18.21 -5.38
C LEU A 140 8.02 18.60 -4.70
N ASP A 141 8.19 18.26 -3.41
CA ASP A 141 9.52 18.17 -2.82
C ASP A 141 10.14 16.77 -3.04
N GLU A 142 11.41 16.62 -2.67
CA GLU A 142 12.09 15.34 -2.83
C GLU A 142 11.40 14.21 -2.03
N GLN A 143 10.83 14.50 -0.87
CA GLN A 143 10.12 13.52 -0.05
C GLN A 143 8.84 13.03 -0.73
N PHE A 144 8.08 13.93 -1.37
CA PHE A 144 6.91 13.62 -2.17
C PHE A 144 7.27 12.62 -3.29
N VAL A 145 8.40 12.85 -3.96
CA VAL A 145 8.88 11.95 -5.00
C VAL A 145 9.26 10.58 -4.46
N LEU A 146 9.94 10.51 -3.31
CA LEU A 146 10.26 9.24 -2.66
C LEU A 146 8.97 8.50 -2.24
N CYS A 147 7.97 9.20 -1.75
CA CYS A 147 6.66 8.67 -1.38
C CYS A 147 5.84 8.15 -2.57
N ALA A 148 6.03 8.71 -3.77
CA ALA A 148 5.30 8.28 -4.97
C ALA A 148 5.78 6.94 -5.54
N ILE A 149 7.02 6.53 -5.26
CA ILE A 149 7.67 5.36 -5.88
C ILE A 149 6.86 4.05 -5.74
N PRO A 150 6.34 3.66 -4.55
CA PRO A 150 5.55 2.43 -4.39
C PRO A 150 4.26 2.36 -5.21
N PHE A 151 3.75 3.51 -5.64
CA PHE A 151 2.44 3.65 -6.29
C PHE A 151 2.56 3.82 -7.80
N LEU A 152 3.78 4.05 -8.31
CA LEU A 152 4.04 4.13 -9.74
C LEU A 152 3.58 2.86 -10.47
N PRO A 153 3.07 2.97 -11.71
CA PRO A 153 2.77 1.82 -12.52
C PRO A 153 4.02 0.95 -12.71
N ARG A 154 3.88 -0.33 -12.32
CA ARG A 154 4.95 -1.34 -12.43
C ARG A 154 5.36 -1.53 -13.88
N LYS A 155 6.66 -1.60 -14.12
CA LYS A 155 7.20 -1.83 -15.47
C LYS A 155 7.11 -3.30 -15.86
N TYR A 156 7.28 -4.22 -14.91
CA TYR A 156 7.45 -5.65 -15.18
C TYR A 156 6.31 -6.55 -14.64
N GLY A 157 5.28 -5.98 -14.00
CA GLY A 157 4.26 -6.75 -13.26
C GLY A 157 2.88 -6.92 -13.92
N ASN A 158 2.68 -6.53 -15.19
CA ASN A 158 1.32 -6.27 -15.71
C ASN A 158 0.94 -6.94 -17.05
N SER A 159 1.77 -7.85 -17.59
CA SER A 159 1.52 -8.36 -18.95
C SER A 159 0.52 -9.53 -19.02
N HIS A 160 0.44 -10.39 -18.00
CA HIS A 160 -0.20 -11.70 -18.16
C HIS A 160 -1.56 -11.90 -17.46
N THR A 161 -1.91 -11.09 -16.46
CA THR A 161 -3.19 -11.24 -15.74
C THR A 161 -4.21 -10.19 -16.17
N LYS A 162 -5.28 -10.63 -16.83
CA LYS A 162 -6.37 -9.78 -17.39
C LYS A 162 -7.17 -8.95 -16.37
N LYS A 163 -6.92 -9.10 -15.07
CA LYS A 163 -7.58 -8.33 -14.01
C LYS A 163 -6.52 -7.55 -13.23
N LYS A 164 -6.33 -6.29 -13.59
CA LYS A 164 -5.28 -5.44 -13.03
C LYS A 164 -5.84 -4.63 -11.87
N HIS A 165 -5.56 -5.05 -10.64
CA HIS A 165 -5.66 -4.15 -9.49
C HIS A 165 -4.40 -3.29 -9.46
N VAL A 166 -4.41 -2.20 -10.24
CA VAL A 166 -3.31 -1.23 -10.27
C VAL A 166 -3.55 -0.22 -9.14
N ARG A 167 -2.50 0.06 -8.36
CA ARG A 167 -2.56 1.14 -7.38
C ARG A 167 -2.69 2.49 -8.08
N THR A 168 -3.42 3.40 -7.46
CA THR A 168 -3.67 4.74 -7.97
C THR A 168 -2.77 5.74 -7.27
N ALA A 169 -2.85 7.01 -7.68
CA ALA A 169 -2.14 8.09 -7.02
C ALA A 169 -2.84 8.61 -5.76
N VAL A 170 -3.94 7.98 -5.33
CA VAL A 170 -4.73 8.38 -4.15
C VAL A 170 -3.89 8.57 -2.89
N PRO A 171 -2.88 7.73 -2.59
CA PRO A 171 -2.04 7.93 -1.42
C PRO A 171 -1.30 9.26 -1.36
N LEU A 172 -1.16 9.95 -2.49
CA LEU A 172 -0.47 11.22 -2.59
C LEU A 172 -1.38 12.44 -2.35
N TYR A 173 -2.69 12.24 -2.32
CA TYR A 173 -3.69 13.33 -2.21
C TYR A 173 -4.66 13.15 -1.06
N LEU A 174 -5.05 11.91 -0.77
CA LEU A 174 -6.04 11.63 0.25
C LEU A 174 -5.46 11.89 1.63
N THR A 175 -6.16 12.70 2.40
CA THR A 175 -5.85 12.96 3.81
C THR A 175 -6.88 12.29 4.70
N LEU A 176 -6.51 12.00 5.95
CA LEU A 176 -7.45 11.45 6.92
C LEU A 176 -8.70 12.33 7.10
N PRO A 177 -8.60 13.67 7.31
CA PRO A 177 -9.79 14.51 7.45
C PRO A 177 -10.74 14.40 6.26
N HIS A 178 -10.21 14.39 5.03
CA HIS A 178 -11.04 14.27 3.83
C HIS A 178 -11.72 12.90 3.71
N ALA A 179 -11.01 11.81 4.04
CA ALA A 179 -11.61 10.48 4.08
C ALA A 179 -12.74 10.40 5.12
N LEU A 180 -12.54 10.95 6.32
CA LEU A 180 -13.54 10.97 7.39
C LEU A 180 -14.74 11.84 7.04
N GLU A 181 -14.54 12.95 6.35
CA GLU A 181 -15.63 13.80 5.83
C GLU A 181 -16.52 13.02 4.86
N ILE A 182 -15.92 12.33 3.87
CA ILE A 182 -16.66 11.50 2.92
C ILE A 182 -17.46 10.42 3.63
N ILE A 183 -16.86 9.74 4.61
CA ILE A 183 -17.50 8.67 5.40
C ILE A 183 -18.63 9.23 6.26
N SER A 184 -18.42 10.36 6.93
CA SER A 184 -19.41 10.96 7.84
C SER A 184 -20.65 11.48 7.09
N ASN A 185 -20.50 11.81 5.82
CA ASN A 185 -21.61 12.21 4.96
C ASN A 185 -22.47 11.03 4.47
N ALA A 186 -22.09 9.78 4.75
CA ALA A 186 -22.90 8.62 4.40
C ALA A 186 -24.05 8.41 5.41
N PRO A 187 -25.28 8.12 4.94
CA PRO A 187 -26.42 7.94 5.83
C PRO A 187 -26.38 6.59 6.56
N ASN A 188 -26.85 6.58 7.80
CA ASN A 188 -26.97 5.39 8.67
C ASN A 188 -25.62 4.68 8.86
N THR A 189 -24.54 5.45 9.05
CA THR A 189 -23.21 4.90 9.31
C THR A 189 -22.57 5.60 10.50
N THR A 190 -21.80 4.84 11.26
CA THR A 190 -21.03 5.36 12.40
C THR A 190 -19.59 4.92 12.28
N ILE A 191 -18.67 5.84 12.54
CA ILE A 191 -17.25 5.53 12.60
C ILE A 191 -16.98 4.93 13.97
N HIS A 192 -16.58 3.66 14.00
CA HIS A 192 -16.32 2.92 15.24
C HIS A 192 -14.88 3.13 15.72
N SER A 193 -13.90 3.08 14.83
CA SER A 193 -12.50 3.37 15.17
C SER A 193 -11.72 3.95 13.99
N VAL A 194 -10.67 4.70 14.31
CA VAL A 194 -9.70 5.25 13.37
C VAL A 194 -8.32 4.95 13.96
N GLU A 195 -7.56 4.09 13.28
CA GLU A 195 -6.30 3.57 13.77
C GLU A 195 -5.18 3.81 12.76
N ASN A 196 -4.01 4.18 13.27
CA ASN A 196 -2.78 4.21 12.48
C ASN A 196 -2.21 2.78 12.39
N ALA A 197 -2.29 2.17 11.22
CA ALA A 197 -1.84 0.82 10.92
C ALA A 197 -0.48 0.77 10.21
N SER A 198 0.30 1.87 10.24
CA SER A 198 1.56 2.00 9.47
C SER A 198 2.58 0.94 9.87
N ARG A 199 2.76 0.71 11.17
CA ARG A 199 3.73 -0.27 11.68
C ARG A 199 3.34 -1.71 11.32
N GLU A 200 2.08 -2.07 11.48
CA GLU A 200 1.59 -3.40 11.10
C GLU A 200 1.79 -3.65 9.60
N ARG A 201 1.40 -2.66 8.78
CA ARG A 201 1.57 -2.75 7.33
C ARG A 201 3.05 -2.88 6.94
N ALA A 202 3.93 -2.08 7.54
CA ALA A 202 5.36 -2.14 7.26
C ALA A 202 5.96 -3.51 7.61
N LEU A 203 5.62 -4.08 8.78
CA LEU A 203 6.05 -5.42 9.17
C LEU A 203 5.53 -6.50 8.21
N SER A 204 4.27 -6.40 7.79
CA SER A 204 3.70 -7.32 6.80
C SER A 204 4.41 -7.24 5.45
N LEU A 205 4.76 -6.04 4.99
CA LEU A 205 5.51 -5.83 3.74
C LEU A 205 6.93 -6.39 3.83
N GLN A 206 7.62 -6.17 4.94
CA GLN A 206 8.94 -6.77 5.21
C GLN A 206 8.86 -8.29 5.23
N ALA A 207 7.89 -8.88 5.94
CA ALA A 207 7.70 -10.32 5.97
C ALA A 207 7.47 -10.89 4.56
N TRP A 208 6.68 -10.22 3.73
CA TRP A 208 6.44 -10.64 2.35
C TRP A 208 7.69 -10.53 1.47
N GLU A 209 8.46 -9.47 1.63
CA GLU A 209 9.76 -9.32 0.96
C GLU A 209 10.71 -10.47 1.35
N GLN A 210 10.82 -10.76 2.65
CA GLN A 210 11.68 -11.83 3.18
C GLN A 210 11.27 -13.21 2.66
N LEU A 211 9.96 -13.47 2.53
CA LEU A 211 9.46 -14.69 1.90
C LEU A 211 9.92 -14.78 0.44
N LEU A 212 9.82 -13.70 -0.34
CA LEU A 212 10.29 -13.67 -1.73
C LEU A 212 11.82 -13.86 -1.87
N VAL A 213 12.59 -13.59 -0.83
CA VAL A 213 14.05 -13.79 -0.79
C VAL A 213 14.41 -15.21 -0.41
N HIS A 214 13.89 -15.67 0.72
CA HIS A 214 14.39 -16.83 1.43
C HIS A 214 13.62 -18.11 1.09
N ASP A 215 12.35 -18.01 0.67
CA ASP A 215 11.62 -19.16 0.15
C ASP A 215 12.00 -19.39 -1.32
N ARG A 216 12.92 -20.35 -1.55
CA ARG A 216 13.38 -20.73 -2.88
C ARG A 216 12.23 -21.13 -3.80
N LYS A 217 11.21 -21.84 -3.28
CA LYS A 217 10.10 -22.34 -4.10
C LYS A 217 9.22 -21.19 -4.55
N LEU A 218 8.82 -20.32 -3.61
CA LEU A 218 8.02 -19.12 -3.93
C LEU A 218 8.76 -18.22 -4.91
N ARG A 219 10.06 -17.99 -4.68
CA ARG A 219 10.91 -17.19 -5.56
C ARG A 219 10.99 -17.77 -6.97
N SER A 220 11.27 -19.07 -7.11
CA SER A 220 11.36 -19.72 -8.42
C SER A 220 10.04 -19.60 -9.18
N VAL A 221 8.90 -19.94 -8.54
CA VAL A 221 7.58 -19.82 -9.17
C VAL A 221 7.30 -18.38 -9.62
N TYR A 222 7.56 -17.39 -8.75
CA TYR A 222 7.33 -15.99 -9.11
C TYR A 222 8.20 -15.55 -10.31
N ILE A 223 9.48 -15.93 -10.33
CA ILE A 223 10.42 -15.61 -11.43
C ILE A 223 10.00 -16.32 -12.72
N ASP A 224 9.58 -17.59 -12.64
CA ASP A 224 9.15 -18.35 -13.81
C ASP A 224 7.88 -17.72 -14.43
N GLU A 225 6.96 -17.21 -13.61
CA GLU A 225 5.71 -16.58 -14.06
C GLU A 225 5.88 -15.13 -14.54
N ASN A 226 6.77 -14.35 -13.91
CA ASN A 226 6.82 -12.89 -14.07
C ASN A 226 8.19 -12.35 -14.53
N GLY A 227 9.22 -13.18 -14.58
CA GLY A 227 10.59 -12.78 -14.86
C GLY A 227 11.36 -12.27 -13.64
N ILE A 228 12.70 -12.27 -13.76
CA ILE A 228 13.61 -11.86 -12.69
C ILE A 228 13.51 -10.36 -12.40
N GLU A 229 13.25 -9.53 -13.41
CA GLU A 229 13.10 -8.09 -13.30
C GLU A 229 11.85 -7.72 -12.49
N SER A 230 10.74 -8.43 -12.72
CA SER A 230 9.51 -8.26 -11.94
C SER A 230 9.70 -8.67 -10.48
N TRP A 231 10.44 -9.74 -10.23
CA TRP A 231 10.80 -10.16 -8.87
C TRP A 231 11.63 -9.08 -8.15
N ARG A 232 12.66 -8.54 -8.82
CA ARG A 232 13.50 -7.45 -8.27
C ARG A 232 12.71 -6.18 -8.01
N GLU A 233 11.89 -5.74 -8.97
CA GLU A 233 11.02 -4.56 -8.83
C GLU A 233 10.07 -4.75 -7.64
N ASN A 234 9.40 -5.90 -7.55
CA ASN A 234 8.45 -6.16 -6.47
C ASN A 234 9.12 -6.15 -5.09
N ARG A 235 10.27 -6.83 -4.93
CA ARG A 235 11.05 -6.79 -3.69
C ARG A 235 11.44 -5.38 -3.28
N PHE A 236 11.98 -4.62 -4.24
CA PHE A 236 12.36 -3.24 -4.00
C PHE A 236 11.18 -2.40 -3.52
N LEU A 237 10.03 -2.47 -4.20
CA LEU A 237 8.84 -1.68 -3.84
C LEU A 237 8.26 -2.08 -2.47
N LEU A 238 8.28 -3.37 -2.11
CA LEU A 238 7.85 -3.83 -0.79
C LEU A 238 8.74 -3.26 0.32
N ALA A 239 10.06 -3.39 0.16
CA ALA A 239 11.03 -2.83 1.10
C ALA A 239 10.88 -1.31 1.20
N TRP A 240 10.72 -0.63 0.06
CA TRP A 240 10.60 0.82 -0.03
C TRP A 240 9.36 1.35 0.69
N GLU A 241 8.19 0.78 0.40
CA GLU A 241 6.93 1.14 1.08
C GLU A 241 7.03 0.89 2.60
N ALA A 242 7.59 -0.25 3.01
CA ALA A 242 7.82 -0.52 4.42
C ALA A 242 8.74 0.51 5.08
N GLY A 243 9.83 0.87 4.39
CA GLY A 243 10.76 1.90 4.83
C GLY A 243 10.09 3.25 5.01
N LEU A 244 9.26 3.68 4.05
CA LEU A 244 8.53 4.95 4.11
C LEU A 244 7.51 4.99 5.26
N LEU A 245 6.81 3.88 5.52
CA LEU A 245 5.88 3.76 6.65
C LEU A 245 6.62 3.80 7.99
N MET A 246 7.76 3.10 8.10
CA MET A 246 8.59 3.12 9.32
C MET A 246 9.30 4.45 9.52
N ALA A 247 9.60 5.18 8.43
CA ALA A 247 10.16 6.52 8.44
C ALA A 247 9.12 7.61 8.76
N GLU A 248 7.83 7.27 8.78
CA GLU A 248 6.69 8.17 8.96
C GLU A 248 6.52 9.19 7.83
N PHE A 249 7.00 8.87 6.63
CA PHE A 249 6.71 9.66 5.43
C PHE A 249 5.38 9.27 4.78
N LEU A 250 5.01 8.00 4.95
CA LEU A 250 3.67 7.50 4.66
C LEU A 250 2.98 7.09 5.97
N ILE A 251 1.67 7.27 6.01
CA ILE A 251 0.80 6.75 7.05
C ILE A 251 -0.21 5.81 6.42
N ARG A 252 -0.40 4.62 6.99
CA ARG A 252 -1.53 3.74 6.68
C ARG A 252 -2.62 3.93 7.71
N TRP A 253 -3.82 4.27 7.26
CA TRP A 253 -5.01 4.38 8.09
C TRP A 253 -5.91 3.16 7.96
N HIS A 254 -6.52 2.81 9.07
CA HIS A 254 -7.51 1.76 9.21
C HIS A 254 -8.74 2.37 9.88
N VAL A 255 -9.83 2.52 9.12
CA VAL A 255 -11.08 3.12 9.60
C VAL A 255 -12.17 2.07 9.62
N VAL A 256 -12.70 1.77 10.81
CA VAL A 256 -13.80 0.82 10.99
C VAL A 256 -15.11 1.59 11.03
N ILE A 257 -16.03 1.23 10.14
CA ILE A 257 -17.34 1.85 9.98
C ILE A 257 -18.40 0.78 10.24
N GLN A 258 -19.40 1.10 11.04
CA GLN A 258 -20.56 0.24 11.27
C GLN A 258 -21.78 0.80 10.55
N LYS A 259 -22.46 -0.05 9.77
CA LYS A 259 -23.76 0.26 9.20
C LYS A 259 -24.83 0.10 10.28
N GLN A 260 -25.64 1.14 10.49
CA GLN A 260 -26.79 1.10 11.40
C GLN A 260 -28.00 0.44 10.74
#